data_AF-A0A497I241-F1
#
_entry.id   AF-A0A497I241-F1
#
_cell.length_a   1.000
_cell.length_b   1.000
_cell.length_c   1.000
_cell.angle_alpha   90.00
_cell.angle_beta   90.00
_cell.angle_gamma   90.00
#
_symmetry.space_group_name_H-M   'P 1'
#
loop_
_entity.id
_entity.type
_entity.pdbx_description
1 polymer ?
#
loop_
_entity_poly.entity_id
_entity_poly.type
_entity_poly.pdbx_seq_one_letter_code
_entity_poly.pdbx_strand_id
1 'polypeptide(L)'
;MEDFTREWKFNVFVEENPKEVAKILKRKLERQFEDCWVDINPVFDWYEINIVCVKPSKDIERIEPDILEDAIKSLADDIEERLSKTREKRIEEIKKLFL
;
A
#
# COMPACT_ATOMS: atom_id res chain seq x y z
N MET A 1 23.98 -8.06 21.53
CA MET A 1 23.17 -8.35 20.34
C MET A 1 22.73 -6.99 19.82
N GLU A 2 23.26 -6.57 18.67
CA GLU A 2 22.73 -5.38 18.00
C GLU A 2 21.43 -5.80 17.32
N ASP A 3 20.32 -5.14 17.66
CA ASP A 3 19.06 -5.31 16.95
C ASP A 3 19.21 -4.67 15.57
N PHE A 4 19.45 -5.50 14.54
CA PHE A 4 19.53 -5.04 13.16
C PHE A 4 18.14 -4.57 12.71
N THR A 5 18.02 -3.27 12.47
CA THR A 5 16.80 -2.60 12.01
C THR A 5 17.04 -2.08 10.61
N ARG A 6 16.13 -2.38 9.68
CA ARG A 6 16.18 -1.87 8.30
C ARG A 6 14.95 -1.03 8.02
N GLU A 7 15.17 0.15 7.47
CA GLU A 7 14.14 1.14 7.15
C GLU A 7 14.15 1.43 5.65
N TRP A 8 12.98 1.44 5.03
CA TRP A 8 12.78 1.87 3.65
C TRP A 8 11.70 2.94 3.57
N LYS A 9 11.95 3.98 2.78
CA LYS A 9 11.01 5.09 2.54
C LYS A 9 10.70 5.20 1.06
N PHE A 10 9.41 5.20 0.74
CA PHE A 10 8.91 5.27 -0.62
C PHE A 10 7.87 6.36 -0.75
N ASN A 11 7.81 6.99 -1.93
CA ASN A 11 6.73 7.91 -2.29
C ASN A 11 5.92 7.28 -3.41
N VAL A 12 4.63 7.05 -3.17
CA VAL A 12 3.72 6.39 -4.13
C VAL A 12 2.58 7.33 -4.47
N PHE A 13 2.49 7.75 -5.73
CA PHE A 13 1.41 8.61 -6.22
C PHE A 13 0.12 7.82 -6.35
N VAL A 14 -1.00 8.43 -5.96
CA VAL A 14 -2.33 7.82 -5.99
C VAL A 14 -3.34 8.88 -6.42
N GLU A 15 -4.14 8.55 -7.43
CA GLU A 15 -5.03 9.51 -8.09
C GLU A 15 -6.37 9.64 -7.37
N GLU A 16 -6.90 8.57 -6.76
CA GLU A 16 -8.21 8.56 -6.12
C GLU A 16 -8.24 7.85 -4.75
N ASN A 17 -9.09 8.35 -3.84
CA ASN A 17 -9.38 7.75 -2.53
C ASN A 17 -8.15 7.49 -1.63
N PRO A 18 -7.34 8.55 -1.34
CA PRO A 18 -6.05 8.38 -0.68
C PRO A 18 -6.15 7.74 0.73
N LYS A 19 -7.30 7.76 1.39
CA LYS A 19 -7.42 7.15 2.73
C LYS A 19 -7.74 5.65 2.69
N GLU A 20 -8.58 5.21 1.75
CA GLU A 20 -9.00 3.80 1.68
C GLU A 20 -7.91 2.92 1.10
N VAL A 21 -7.25 3.39 0.02
CA VAL A 21 -6.14 2.67 -0.60
C VAL A 21 -5.00 2.51 0.40
N ALA A 22 -4.56 3.58 1.08
CA ALA A 22 -3.54 3.53 2.13
C ALA A 22 -3.86 2.50 3.23
N LYS A 23 -5.11 2.45 3.70
CA LYS A 23 -5.53 1.49 4.74
C LYS A 23 -5.44 0.04 4.28
N ILE A 24 -5.83 -0.24 3.03
CA ILE A 24 -5.76 -1.59 2.46
C ILE A 24 -4.30 -1.96 2.18
N LEU A 25 -3.53 -1.03 1.62
CA LEU A 25 -2.12 -1.20 1.29
C LEU A 25 -1.31 -1.54 2.55
N LYS A 26 -1.47 -0.76 3.62
CA LYS A 26 -0.84 -1.02 4.92
C LYS A 26 -1.09 -2.45 5.41
N ARG A 27 -2.35 -2.87 5.44
CA ARG A 27 -2.74 -4.23 5.89
C ARG A 27 -2.14 -5.34 5.04
N LYS A 28 -2.01 -5.12 3.72
CA LYS A 28 -1.39 -6.12 2.85
C LYS A 28 0.12 -6.21 3.09
N LEU A 29 0.79 -5.07 3.23
CA LEU A 29 2.23 -5.02 3.48
C LEU A 29 2.58 -5.61 4.86
N GLU A 30 1.87 -5.25 5.92
CA GLU A 30 2.06 -5.85 7.26
C GLU A 30 1.80 -7.37 7.27
N ARG A 31 0.94 -7.88 6.37
CA ARG A 31 0.69 -9.32 6.23
C ARG A 31 1.78 -10.04 5.42
N GLN A 32 2.38 -9.36 4.44
CA GLN A 32 3.50 -9.92 3.67
C GLN A 32 4.82 -9.87 4.45
N PHE A 33 4.95 -8.89 5.34
CA PHE A 33 6.15 -8.63 6.10
C PHE A 33 5.83 -8.70 7.61
N GLU A 34 5.65 -9.92 8.13
CA GLU A 34 5.20 -10.16 9.51
C GLU A 34 6.10 -9.50 10.58
N ASP A 35 7.39 -9.33 10.28
CA ASP A 35 8.40 -8.73 11.17
C ASP A 35 8.59 -7.22 10.93
N CYS A 36 7.71 -6.60 10.14
CA CYS A 36 7.84 -5.21 9.71
C CYS A 36 6.64 -4.37 10.10
N TRP A 37 6.95 -3.19 10.61
CA TRP A 37 5.99 -2.13 10.84
C TRP A 37 5.88 -1.24 9.61
N VAL A 38 4.66 -0.99 9.14
CA VAL A 38 4.40 -0.17 7.97
C VAL A 38 3.62 1.06 8.39
N ASP A 39 4.20 2.24 8.17
CA ASP A 39 3.52 3.51 8.28
C ASP A 39 3.21 4.05 6.89
N ILE A 40 1.98 4.55 6.72
CA ILE A 40 1.55 5.14 5.44
C ILE A 40 0.90 6.47 5.78
N ASN A 41 1.57 7.55 5.41
CA ASN A 41 1.11 8.91 5.60
C ASN A 41 0.52 9.44 4.29
N PRO A 42 -0.81 9.63 4.21
CA PRO A 42 -1.43 10.25 3.05
C PRO A 42 -1.12 11.74 2.99
N VAL A 43 -0.36 12.12 1.96
CA VAL A 43 -0.15 13.49 1.48
C VAL A 43 -1.17 13.74 0.35
N PHE A 44 -1.39 15.00 -0.04
CA PHE A 44 -2.48 15.42 -0.93
C PHE A 44 -2.65 14.55 -2.19
N ASP A 45 -1.53 14.23 -2.86
CA ASP A 45 -1.43 13.54 -4.16
C ASP A 45 -0.49 12.31 -4.14
N TRP A 46 0.08 11.96 -2.98
CA TRP A 46 0.91 10.77 -2.82
C TRP A 46 0.91 10.22 -1.40
N TYR A 47 1.46 9.03 -1.23
CA TYR A 47 1.75 8.39 0.05
C TYR A 47 3.21 8.40 0.36
N GLU A 48 3.55 8.88 1.55
CA GLU A 48 4.83 8.56 2.16
C GLU A 48 4.68 7.23 2.90
N ILE A 49 5.36 6.21 2.40
CA ILE A 49 5.34 4.86 2.97
C ILE A 49 6.67 4.63 3.66
N ASN A 50 6.62 4.33 4.95
CA ASN A 50 7.79 3.95 5.74
C ASN A 50 7.65 2.50 6.20
N ILE A 51 8.59 1.64 5.82
CA ILE A 51 8.63 0.24 6.22
C ILE A 51 9.85 0.04 7.12
N VAL A 52 9.61 -0.35 8.36
CA VAL A 52 10.64 -0.59 9.37
C VAL A 52 10.58 -2.06 9.79
N CYS A 53 11.63 -2.82 9.49
CA CYS A 53 11.71 -4.23 9.86
C CYS A 53 12.73 -4.42 11.00
N VAL A 54 12.29 -5.08 12.07
CA VAL A 54 13.14 -5.46 13.19
C VAL A 54 13.50 -6.93 13.02
N LYS A 55 14.79 -7.24 12.82
CA LYS A 55 15.25 -8.59 12.44
C LYS A 55 14.57 -9.09 11.14
N PRO A 56 14.73 -8.37 10.03
CA PRO A 56 14.16 -8.77 8.74
C PRO A 56 14.53 -10.22 8.41
N SER A 57 13.57 -10.97 7.87
CA SER A 57 13.83 -12.29 7.33
C SER A 57 14.87 -12.23 6.21
N LYS A 58 15.61 -13.32 5.98
CA LYS A 58 16.62 -13.40 4.91
C LYS A 58 16.04 -13.09 3.52
N ASP A 59 14.74 -13.28 3.35
CA ASP A 59 14.03 -12.99 2.11
C ASP A 59 13.89 -11.48 1.89
N ILE A 60 13.45 -10.73 2.92
CA ILE A 60 13.37 -9.27 2.88
C ILE A 60 14.75 -8.63 2.70
N GLU A 61 15.78 -9.18 3.34
CA GLU A 61 17.14 -8.63 3.25
C GLU A 61 17.69 -8.59 1.82
N ARG A 62 17.21 -9.49 0.96
CA ARG A 62 17.64 -9.64 -0.44
C ARG A 62 16.81 -8.82 -1.42
N ILE A 63 15.70 -8.22 -0.98
CA ILE A 63 14.88 -7.40 -1.86
C ILE A 63 15.62 -6.08 -2.09
N GLU A 64 15.87 -5.79 -3.36
CA GLU A 64 16.41 -4.49 -3.76
C GLU A 64 15.33 -3.41 -3.54
N PRO A 65 15.70 -2.22 -3.03
CA PRO A 65 14.74 -1.15 -2.79
C PRO A 65 13.85 -0.83 -3.99
N ASP A 66 14.42 -0.84 -5.20
CA ASP A 66 13.69 -0.54 -6.44
C ASP A 66 12.61 -1.59 -6.74
N ILE A 67 12.90 -2.87 -6.50
CA ILE A 67 11.94 -3.98 -6.65
C ILE A 67 10.82 -3.84 -5.61
N LEU A 68 11.17 -3.45 -4.38
CA LEU A 68 10.19 -3.22 -3.32
C LEU A 68 9.28 -2.04 -3.65
N GLU A 69 9.85 -0.94 -4.17
CA GLU A 69 9.09 0.23 -4.61
C GLU A 69 8.09 -0.12 -5.71
N ASP A 70 8.55 -0.83 -6.76
CA ASP A 70 7.70 -1.25 -7.87
C ASP A 70 6.58 -2.20 -7.42
N ALA A 71 6.89 -3.13 -6.51
CA ALA A 71 5.88 -4.03 -5.96
C ALA A 71 4.81 -3.27 -5.15
N ILE A 72 5.22 -2.26 -4.37
CA ILE A 72 4.29 -1.43 -3.59
C ILE A 72 3.41 -0.58 -4.52
N LYS A 73 4.00 0.02 -5.57
CA LYS A 73 3.25 0.78 -6.59
C LYS A 73 2.21 -0.08 -7.29
N SER A 74 2.63 -1.23 -7.83
CA SER A 74 1.71 -2.17 -8.48
C SER A 74 0.58 -2.61 -7.55
N LEU A 75 0.87 -2.79 -6.26
CA LEU A 75 -0.14 -3.16 -5.28
C LEU A 75 -1.12 -2.02 -4.99
N ALA A 76 -0.67 -0.77 -5.00
CA ALA A 76 -1.51 0.42 -4.84
C ALA A 76 -2.45 0.57 -6.04
N ASP A 77 -1.92 0.48 -7.26
CA ASP A 77 -2.70 0.57 -8.51
C ASP A 77 -3.81 -0.50 -8.56
N ASP A 78 -3.48 -1.75 -8.19
CA ASP A 78 -4.43 -2.85 -8.10
C ASP A 78 -5.57 -2.58 -7.09
N ILE A 79 -5.28 -1.87 -5.99
CA ILE A 79 -6.28 -1.51 -4.99
C ILE A 79 -7.18 -0.40 -5.53
N GLU A 80 -6.59 0.63 -6.14
CA GLU A 80 -7.33 1.73 -6.79
C GLU A 80 -8.29 1.20 -7.85
N GLU A 81 -7.81 0.36 -8.76
CA GLU A 81 -8.63 -0.18 -9.86
C GLU A 81 -9.86 -0.95 -9.31
N ARG A 82 -9.67 -1.73 -8.25
CA ARG A 82 -10.75 -2.49 -7.60
C ARG A 82 -11.76 -1.60 -6.90
N LEU A 83 -11.32 -0.52 -6.25
CA LEU A 83 -12.22 0.45 -5.62
C LEU A 83 -13.02 1.22 -6.68
N SER A 84 -12.38 1.64 -7.76
CA SER A 84 -13.03 2.33 -8.89
C SER A 84 -14.14 1.47 -9.50
N LYS A 85 -13.85 0.20 -9.86
CA LYS A 85 -14.84 -0.76 -10.37
C LYS A 85 -16.01 -0.99 -9.40
N THR A 86 -15.75 -1.00 -8.10
CA THR A 86 -16.79 -1.19 -7.08
C THR A 86 -17.70 0.04 -7.00
N ARG A 87 -17.14 1.24 -7.12
CA ARG A 87 -17.88 2.50 -7.12
C ARG A 87 -18.77 2.63 -8.36
N GLU A 88 -18.24 2.30 -9.55
CA GLU A 88 -19.01 2.31 -10.80
C GLU A 88 -20.22 1.38 -10.72
N LYS A 89 -20.02 0.14 -10.23
CA LYS A 89 -21.13 -0.81 -10.02
C LYS A 89 -22.20 -0.26 -9.07
N ARG A 90 -21.79 0.31 -7.94
CA ARG A 90 -22.73 0.93 -6.98
C ARG A 90 -23.51 2.09 -7.61
N ILE A 91 -22.85 2.94 -8.41
CA ILE A 91 -23.52 4.04 -9.12
C ILE A 91 -24.54 3.49 -10.11
N GLU A 92 -24.22 2.42 -10.84
CA GLU A 92 -25.15 1.78 -11.77
C GLU A 92 -26.36 1.17 -11.05
N GLU A 93 -26.15 0.49 -9.92
CA GLU A 93 -27.23 -0.05 -9.09
C GLU A 93 -28.13 1.06 -8.53
N ILE A 94 -27.56 2.18 -8.07
CA ILE A 94 -28.33 3.33 -7.60
C ILE A 94 -29.15 3.92 -8.76
N LYS A 95 -28.57 4.10 -9.95
CA LYS A 95 -29.29 4.62 -11.12
C LYS A 95 -30.52 3.78 -11.47
N LYS A 96 -30.44 2.45 -11.29
CA LYS A 96 -31.58 1.53 -11.51
C LYS A 96 -32.72 1.69 -10.49
N LEU A 97 -32.47 2.27 -9.31
CA LEU A 97 -33.52 2.51 -8.30
C LEU A 97 -34.35 3.77 -8.56
N PHE A 98 -33.88 4.66 -9.44
CA PHE A 98 -34.55 5.91 -9.80
C PHE A 98 -35.13 5.90 -11.23
N LEU A 99 -35.19 4.73 -11.87
CA LEU A 99 -35.84 4.45 -13.17
C LEU A 99 -36.99 3.45 -12.97
#